data_AF-A0A7W5FIZ4-F1
#
_entry.id   AF-A0A7W5FIZ4-F1
#
_cell.length_a   1.000
_cell.length_b   1.000
_cell.length_c   1.000
_cell.angle_alpha   90.00
_cell.angle_beta   90.00
_cell.angle_gamma   90.00
#
_symmetry.space_group_name_H-M   'P 1'
#
loop_
_entity.id
_entity.type
_entity.pdbx_description
1 polymer ?
#
loop_
_entity_poly.entity_id
_entity_poly.type
_entity_poly.pdbx_seq_one_letter_code
_entity_poly.pdbx_strand_id
1 'polypeptide(L)' 'MPWSWRYEDVDGKPVEGPAETFSSQADAESWIGQEWRALQSAGVSTVTLVEDDRVDYQMSLQPAE' A
#
# COMPACT_ATOMS: atom_id res chain seq x y z
N MET A 1 -0.97 -16.71 4.97
CA MET A 1 0.34 -16.15 4.52
C MET A 1 0.48 -14.74 5.09
N PRO A 2 1.66 -14.10 5.09
CA PRO A 2 1.76 -12.72 5.53
C PRO A 2 1.03 -11.77 4.56
N TRP A 3 0.52 -10.67 5.11
CA TRP A 3 -0.07 -9.56 4.36
C TRP A 3 1.05 -8.63 3.86
N SER A 4 0.91 -8.03 2.69
CA SER A 4 1.89 -7.08 2.15
C SER A 4 1.23 -6.02 1.27
N TRP A 5 1.93 -4.91 1.04
CA TRP A 5 1.43 -3.83 0.19
C TRP A 5 2.08 -3.85 -1.18
N ARG A 6 1.26 -3.71 -2.23
CA ARG A 6 1.68 -3.35 -3.58
C ARG A 6 1.40 -1.87 -3.80
N TYR A 7 2.27 -1.23 -4.56
CA TYR A 7 2.27 0.21 -4.76
C TYR A 7 2.13 0.54 -6.24
N GLU A 8 1.32 1.54 -6.54
CA GLU A 8 1.08 2.02 -7.90
C GLU A 8 1.17 3.55 -7.95
N ASP A 9 1.69 4.10 -9.05
CA ASP A 9 1.70 5.54 -9.30
C ASP A 9 0.34 6.07 -9.75
N VAL A 10 0.30 7.37 -10.09
CA VAL A 10 -0.90 8.06 -10.58
C VAL A 10 -1.40 7.54 -11.93
N ASP A 11 -0.53 6.94 -12.74
CA ASP A 11 -0.87 6.28 -14.01
C ASP A 11 -1.29 4.81 -13.83
N GLY A 12 -1.31 4.30 -12.59
CA GLY A 12 -1.56 2.89 -12.28
C GLY A 12 -0.38 1.97 -12.63
N LYS A 13 0.84 2.51 -12.73
CA LYS A 13 2.03 1.70 -12.97
C LYS A 13 2.59 1.19 -11.64
N PRO A 14 3.05 -0.07 -11.57
CA PRO A 14 3.68 -0.58 -10.36
C PRO A 14 4.94 0.23 -10.04
N VAL A 15 5.06 0.67 -8.80
CA VAL A 15 6.25 1.37 -8.29
C VAL A 15 6.92 0.54 -7.21
N GLU A 16 8.25 0.66 -7.12
CA GLU A 16 9.01 0.05 -6.05
C GLU A 16 8.71 0.75 -4.73
N GLY A 17 8.51 -0.04 -3.68
CA GLY A 17 8.23 0.44 -2.33
C GLY A 17 8.69 -0.56 -1.28
N PRO A 18 8.43 -0.28 0.01
CA PRO A 18 8.82 -1.14 1.11
C PRO A 18 8.27 -2.57 0.97
N ALA A 19 9.15 -3.58 1.03
CA ALA A 19 8.75 -4.99 1.02
C ALA A 19 8.39 -5.48 2.44
N GLU A 20 7.53 -4.74 3.13
CA GLU A 20 7.08 -5.04 4.49
C GLU A 20 6.02 -6.16 4.47
N THR A 21 6.13 -7.09 5.40
CA THR A 21 5.22 -8.22 5.57
C THR A 21 4.59 -8.19 6.96
N PHE A 22 3.28 -8.35 7.04
CA PHE A 22 2.51 -8.23 8.27
C PHE A 22 1.82 -9.54 8.64
N SER A 23 1.65 -9.75 9.95
CA SER A 23 0.95 -10.94 10.48
C SER A 23 -0.57 -10.84 10.32
N SER A 24 -1.11 -9.63 10.20
CA SER A 24 -2.55 -9.35 10.14
C SER A 24 -2.85 -8.13 9.25
N GLN A 25 -4.05 -8.07 8.69
CA GLN A 25 -4.58 -6.90 7.96
C GLN A 25 -4.50 -5.62 8.81
N ALA A 26 -4.92 -5.68 10.07
CA ALA A 26 -4.90 -4.53 10.98
C ALA A 26 -3.48 -3.95 11.20
N ASP A 27 -2.45 -4.80 11.25
CA ASP A 27 -1.05 -4.35 11.34
C ASP A 27 -0.62 -3.63 10.06
N ALA A 28 -1.00 -4.19 8.89
CA ALA A 28 -0.73 -3.58 7.59
C ALA A 28 -1.43 -2.22 7.43
N GLU A 29 -2.70 -2.12 7.85
CA GLU A 29 -3.50 -0.89 7.87
C GLU A 29 -2.92 0.17 8.84
N SER A 30 -2.43 -0.27 10.00
CA SER A 30 -1.78 0.63 10.94
C SER A 30 -0.46 1.18 10.39
N TRP A 31 0.31 0.35 9.70
CA TRP A 31 1.55 0.75 9.05
C TRP A 31 1.31 1.76 7.92
N ILE A 32 0.35 1.49 7.03
CA ILE A 32 0.07 2.41 5.92
C ILE A 32 -0.46 3.76 6.41
N GLY A 33 -1.22 3.77 7.51
CA GLY A 33 -1.67 5.01 8.17
C GLY A 33 -0.53 5.88 8.71
N GLN A 34 0.65 5.31 8.93
CA GLN A 34 1.86 6.02 9.35
C GLN A 34 2.72 6.42 8.14
N GLU A 35 2.91 5.50 7.19
CA GLU A 35 3.85 5.65 6.08
C GLU A 35 3.26 6.33 4.83
N TRP A 36 1.93 6.53 4.75
CA TRP A 36 1.29 7.05 3.54
C TRP A 36 1.88 8.37 3.02
N ARG A 37 2.35 9.26 3.90
CA ARG A 37 2.97 10.53 3.50
C ARG A 37 4.31 10.32 2.82
N ALA A 38 5.12 9.39 3.34
CA ALA A 38 6.41 9.04 2.75
C ALA A 38 6.20 8.35 1.41
N LEU A 39 5.23 7.43 1.33
CA LEU A 39 4.86 6.74 0.09
C LEU A 39 4.35 7.73 -0.97
N GLN A 40 3.46 8.66 -0.61
CA GLN A 40 3.04 9.73 -1.53
C GLN A 40 4.22 10.58 -2.01
N SER A 41 5.11 10.97 -1.10
CA SER A 41 6.30 11.72 -1.46
C SER A 41 7.25 10.91 -2.37
N ALA A 42 7.18 9.59 -2.34
CA ALA A 42 7.92 8.69 -3.22
C ALA A 42 7.21 8.44 -4.57
N GLY A 43 6.04 9.05 -4.80
CA GLY A 43 5.27 8.92 -6.04
C GLY A 43 4.19 7.83 -6.02
N VAL A 44 3.96 7.18 -4.87
CA VAL A 44 2.86 6.22 -4.71
C VAL A 44 1.53 6.97 -4.64
N SER A 45 0.60 6.61 -5.51
CA SER A 45 -0.76 7.16 -5.51
C SER A 45 -1.79 6.15 -5.04
N THR A 46 -1.59 4.86 -5.29
CA THR A 46 -2.50 3.79 -4.89
C THR A 46 -1.72 2.70 -4.17
N VAL A 47 -2.34 2.14 -3.12
CA VAL A 47 -1.82 0.99 -2.39
C VAL A 47 -2.83 -0.12 -2.35
N THR A 48 -2.34 -1.32 -2.61
CA THR A 48 -3.15 -2.53 -2.73
C THR A 48 -2.63 -3.55 -1.74
N LEU A 49 -3.46 -3.87 -0.75
CA LEU A 49 -3.18 -4.88 0.25
C LEU A 49 -3.40 -6.26 -0.35
N VAL A 50 -2.37 -7.10 -0.29
CA VAL A 50 -2.42 -8.47 -0.78
C VAL A 50 -2.09 -9.46 0.33
N GLU A 51 -2.85 -10.55 0.36
CA GLU A 51 -2.56 -11.75 1.14
C GLU A 51 -2.14 -12.85 0.16
N ASP A 52 -0.84 -13.17 0.12
CA ASP A 52 -0.25 -14.04 -0.90
C ASP A 52 -0.48 -13.47 -2.31
N ASP A 53 -1.32 -14.12 -3.15
CA ASP A 53 -1.71 -13.62 -4.47
C ASP A 53 -3.11 -12.94 -4.49
N ARG A 54 -3.83 -12.93 -3.36
CA ARG A 54 -5.19 -12.38 -3.28
C ARG A 54 -5.14 -10.89 -2.96
N VAL A 55 -5.71 -10.07 -3.83
CA VAL A 55 -6.04 -8.67 -3.50
C VAL A 55 -7.20 -8.66 -2.51
N ASP A 56 -6.96 -8.07 -1.35
CA ASP A 56 -7.96 -8.00 -0.28
C ASP A 56 -8.55 -6.60 -0.16
N TYR A 57 -7.69 -5.57 -0.27
CA TYR A 57 -8.09 -4.18 -0.14
C TYR A 57 -7.26 -3.28 -1.05
N GLN A 58 -7.85 -2.19 -1.52
CA GLN A 58 -7.16 -1.18 -2.32
C GLN A 58 -7.64 0.20 -1.89
N MET A 59 -6.71 1.15 -1.74
CA MET A 59 -7.04 2.54 -1.48
C MET A 59 -6.10 3.51 -2.21
N SER A 60 -6.65 4.68 -2.55
CA SER A 60 -5.84 5.80 -3.00
C SER A 60 -5.23 6.50 -1.79
N LEU A 61 -3.94 6.81 -1.88
CA LEU A 61 -3.27 7.68 -0.94
C LEU A 61 -3.50 9.16 -1.28
N GLN A 62 -4.01 9.48 -2.47
CA GLN A 62 -4.19 10.87 -2.88
C GLN A 62 -5.16 11.59 -1.93
N PRO A 63 -4.89 12.88 -1.62
CA PRO A 63 -5.86 13.68 -0.87
C PRO A 63 -7.19 13.71 -1.62
N ALA A 64 -8.28 13.50 -0.88
CA ALA A 64 -9.61 13.77 -1.40
C ALA A 64 -9.73 15.30 -1.61
N GLU A 65 -9.86 15.74 -2.85
CA GLU A 65 -10.19 17.13 -3.21
C GLU A 65 -11.57 17.54 -2.69
#